data_AF-A0A966C325-F1
#
_entry.id   AF-A0A966C325-F1
#
_cell.length_a   1.000
_cell.length_b   1.000
_cell.length_c   1.000
_cell.angle_alpha   90.00
_cell.angle_beta   90.00
_cell.angle_gamma   90.00
#
_symmetry.space_group_name_H-M   'P 1'
#
loop_
_entity.id
_entity.type
_entity.pdbx_description
1 polymer ?
#
loop_
_entity_poly.entity_id
_entity_poly.type
_entity_poly.pdbx_seq_one_letter_code
_entity_poly.pdbx_strand_id
1 'polypeptide(L)'
;MGMLKDASVSGGFGDLIAVFRQSEPGERVLPAVLAIACTAFILLLFYLDPKVNTYTYVPQEVIYVENWKTDRTDEEILQDRWEIQCLKDKLELERREAMKSLGRMSGMDVEQIEREAEAARVARGEVEVERPAGLQC
;
A
#
# COMPACT_ATOMS: atom_id res chain seq x y z
N MET A 1 8.43 -31.28 -8.95
CA MET A 1 7.85 -29.93 -9.07
C MET A 1 7.00 -29.91 -10.33
N GLY A 2 5.68 -30.10 -10.23
CA GLY A 2 4.85 -30.28 -11.44
C GLY A 2 3.36 -30.48 -11.23
N MET A 3 2.83 -30.31 -10.01
CA MET A 3 1.42 -30.62 -9.72
C MET A 3 0.42 -29.64 -10.36
N LEU A 4 0.90 -28.52 -10.92
CA LEU A 4 0.07 -27.46 -11.51
C LEU A 4 0.12 -27.42 -13.05
N LYS A 5 0.94 -28.27 -13.68
CA LYS A 5 1.13 -28.25 -15.15
C LYS A 5 -0.04 -28.87 -15.91
N ASP A 6 -0.82 -29.74 -15.24
CA ASP A 6 -1.98 -30.44 -15.80
C ASP A 6 -3.32 -29.86 -15.30
N ALA A 7 -3.29 -28.78 -14.52
CA ALA A 7 -4.49 -28.11 -14.03
C ALA A 7 -5.15 -27.31 -15.16
N SER A 8 -6.19 -27.88 -15.77
CA SER A 8 -6.99 -27.19 -16.78
C SER A 8 -8.22 -26.55 -16.15
N VAL A 9 -8.42 -25.26 -16.42
CA VAL A 9 -9.59 -24.50 -15.92
C VAL A 9 -10.89 -25.10 -16.47
N SER A 10 -10.92 -25.44 -17.76
CA SER A 10 -12.08 -26.05 -18.42
C SER A 10 -12.39 -27.47 -17.90
N GLY A 11 -11.36 -28.26 -17.60
CA GLY A 11 -11.53 -29.60 -17.01
C GLY A 11 -12.09 -29.55 -15.59
N GLY A 12 -11.62 -28.59 -14.77
CA GLY A 12 -12.13 -28.40 -13.41
C GLY A 12 -13.62 -28.04 -13.35
N PHE A 13 -14.12 -27.23 -14.29
CA PHE A 13 -15.56 -26.97 -14.41
C PHE A 13 -16.36 -28.22 -14.82
N GLY A 14 -15.82 -29.04 -15.73
CA GLY A 14 -16.43 -30.30 -16.12
C GLY A 14 -16.55 -31.29 -14.97
N ASP A 15 -15.51 -31.38 -14.15
CA ASP A 15 -15.46 -32.26 -12.98
C ASP A 15 -16.43 -31.79 -11.88
N LEU A 16 -16.53 -30.48 -11.65
CA LEU A 16 -17.52 -29.88 -10.75
C LEU A 16 -18.95 -30.22 -11.17
N ILE A 17 -19.27 -30.12 -12.47
CA ILE A 17 -20.59 -30.48 -13.01
C ILE A 17 -20.85 -31.98 -12.87
N ALA A 18 -19.83 -32.83 -13.07
CA ALA A 18 -19.95 -34.27 -12.92
C ALA A 18 -20.26 -34.67 -11.46
N VAL A 19 -19.53 -34.11 -10.49
CA VAL A 19 -19.81 -34.27 -9.06
C VAL A 19 -21.23 -33.81 -8.74
N PHE A 20 -21.62 -32.62 -9.22
CA PHE A 20 -22.96 -32.10 -9.01
C PHE A 20 -24.06 -32.89 -9.74
N ARG A 21 -23.74 -33.80 -10.67
CA ARG A 21 -24.67 -34.74 -11.30
C ARG A 21 -24.68 -36.13 -10.67
N GLN A 22 -23.63 -36.51 -9.96
CA GLN A 22 -23.47 -37.83 -9.33
C GLN A 22 -23.87 -37.86 -7.85
N SER A 23 -23.73 -36.75 -7.11
CA SER A 23 -24.00 -36.72 -5.66
C SER A 23 -25.47 -37.00 -5.29
N GLU A 24 -25.74 -37.54 -4.11
CA GLU A 24 -27.12 -37.75 -3.66
C GLU A 24 -27.81 -36.41 -3.29
N PRO A 25 -29.16 -36.33 -3.27
CA PRO A 25 -29.86 -35.08 -2.99
C PRO A 25 -29.44 -34.40 -1.68
N GLY A 26 -29.18 -35.19 -0.62
CA GLY A 26 -28.72 -34.66 0.67
C GLY A 26 -27.32 -34.02 0.60
N GLU A 27 -26.43 -34.58 -0.20
CA GLU A 27 -25.05 -34.11 -0.37
C GLU A 27 -24.95 -32.81 -1.18
N ARG A 28 -25.95 -32.52 -2.04
CA ARG A 28 -26.00 -31.28 -2.82
C ARG A 28 -26.73 -30.16 -2.09
N VAL A 29 -27.82 -30.49 -1.40
CA VAL A 29 -28.73 -29.50 -0.80
C VAL A 29 -28.10 -28.85 0.43
N LEU A 30 -27.46 -29.62 1.31
CA LEU A 30 -26.87 -29.07 2.54
C LEU A 30 -25.77 -28.02 2.28
N PRO A 31 -24.75 -28.26 1.44
CA PRO A 31 -23.76 -27.23 1.13
C PRO A 31 -24.33 -26.06 0.32
N ALA A 32 -25.31 -26.29 -0.56
CA ALA A 32 -25.96 -25.21 -1.30
C ALA A 32 -26.75 -24.27 -0.36
N VAL A 33 -27.51 -24.83 0.59
CA VAL A 33 -28.24 -24.07 1.60
C VAL A 33 -27.25 -23.29 2.49
N LEU A 34 -26.16 -23.92 2.91
CA LEU A 34 -25.13 -23.26 3.72
C LEU A 34 -24.49 -22.09 2.96
N ALA A 35 -24.13 -22.27 1.70
CA ALA A 35 -23.56 -21.23 0.85
C ALA A 35 -24.53 -20.04 0.71
N ILE A 36 -25.80 -20.31 0.40
CA ILE A 36 -26.84 -19.28 0.28
C ILE A 36 -27.05 -18.58 1.63
N ALA A 37 -27.10 -19.31 2.74
CA ALA A 37 -27.29 -18.75 4.07
C ALA A 37 -26.14 -17.82 4.46
N CYS A 38 -24.89 -18.22 4.24
CA CYS A 38 -23.72 -17.39 4.51
C CYS A 38 -23.73 -16.10 3.67
N THR A 39 -24.02 -16.20 2.37
CA THR A 39 -24.10 -15.03 1.49
C THR A 39 -25.24 -14.10 1.89
N ALA A 40 -26.43 -14.64 2.15
CA ALA A 40 -27.59 -13.87 2.61
C ALA A 40 -27.32 -13.16 3.94
N PHE A 41 -26.63 -13.81 4.87
CA PHE A 41 -26.25 -13.22 6.14
C PHE A 41 -25.29 -12.03 5.96
N ILE A 42 -24.28 -12.16 5.10
CA ILE A 42 -23.35 -11.06 4.79
C ILE A 42 -24.09 -9.87 4.16
N LEU A 43 -24.98 -10.11 3.19
CA LEU A 43 -25.78 -9.05 2.58
C LEU A 43 -26.71 -8.36 3.58
N LEU A 44 -27.30 -9.13 4.49
CA LEU A 44 -28.11 -8.60 5.59
C LEU A 44 -27.29 -7.70 6.51
N LEU A 45 -26.06 -8.08 6.85
CA LEU A 45 -25.17 -7.22 7.65
C LEU A 45 -24.87 -5.91 6.95
N PHE A 46 -24.54 -5.91 5.65
CA PHE A 46 -24.34 -4.68 4.88
C PHE A 46 -25.59 -3.79 4.82
N TYR A 47 -26.78 -4.40 4.80
CA TYR A 47 -28.03 -3.65 4.84
C TYR A 47 -28.32 -3.02 6.21
N LEU A 48 -27.91 -3.69 7.30
CA LEU A 48 -28.11 -3.22 8.67
C LEU A 48 -27.03 -2.25 9.14
N ASP A 49 -25.79 -2.41 8.67
CA ASP A 49 -24.63 -1.60 9.06
C ASP A 49 -24.88 -0.08 9.01
N PRO A 50 -25.42 0.50 7.91
CA PRO A 50 -25.70 1.94 7.86
C PRO A 50 -26.89 2.38 8.72
N LYS A 51 -27.65 1.45 9.33
CA LYS A 51 -28.77 1.76 10.22
C LYS A 51 -28.41 1.68 11.70
N VAL A 52 -27.38 0.91 12.06
CA VAL A 52 -26.95 0.70 13.45
C VAL A 52 -25.68 1.47 13.79
N ASN A 53 -24.78 1.68 12.82
CA ASN A 53 -23.52 2.39 12.98
C ASN A 53 -23.58 3.80 12.38
N THR A 54 -24.69 4.51 12.55
CA THR A 54 -24.78 5.93 12.19
C THR A 54 -24.03 6.76 13.23
N TYR A 55 -22.69 6.70 13.21
CA TYR A 55 -21.89 7.78 13.77
C TYR A 55 -22.25 9.03 12.98
N THR A 56 -22.97 9.94 13.63
CA THR A 56 -23.26 11.26 13.09
C THR A 56 -21.92 11.89 12.71
N TYR A 57 -21.68 12.09 11.42
CA TYR A 57 -20.48 12.78 10.95
C TYR A 57 -20.48 14.19 11.57
N VAL A 58 -19.58 14.43 12.52
CA VAL A 58 -19.32 15.77 13.04
C VAL A 58 -18.32 16.40 12.09
N PRO A 59 -18.70 17.40 11.28
CA PRO A 59 -17.75 18.09 10.43
C PRO A 59 -16.63 18.62 11.33
N GLN A 60 -15.41 18.15 11.08
CA GLN A 60 -14.24 18.60 11.83
C GLN A 60 -14.03 20.08 11.53
N GLU A 61 -13.95 20.91 12.57
CA GLU A 61 -13.58 22.31 12.39
C GLU A 61 -12.13 22.36 11.90
N VAL A 62 -11.91 22.89 10.69
CA VAL A 62 -10.56 23.09 10.16
C VAL A 62 -9.97 24.32 10.83
N ILE A 63 -9.14 24.11 11.85
CA ILE A 63 -8.40 25.18 12.53
C ILE A 63 -7.15 25.49 11.70
N TYR A 64 -7.12 26.67 11.08
CA TYR A 64 -5.92 27.18 10.42
C TYR A 64 -5.04 27.87 11.47
N VAL A 65 -3.86 27.32 11.73
CA VAL A 65 -2.86 27.90 12.63
C VAL A 65 -1.72 28.47 11.78
N GLU A 66 -1.49 29.77 11.86
CA GLU A 66 -0.30 30.41 11.29
C GLU A 66 0.84 30.33 12.31
N ASN A 67 1.88 29.53 12.00
CA ASN A 67 3.03 29.30 12.89
C ASN A 67 4.22 30.22 12.59
N TRP A 68 4.06 31.19 11.69
CA TRP A 68 5.13 32.11 11.29
C TRP A 68 4.74 33.55 11.58
N LYS A 69 5.74 34.39 11.89
CA LYS A 69 5.52 35.82 12.06
C LYS A 69 5.38 36.51 10.69
N THR A 70 4.64 37.61 10.66
CA THR A 70 4.39 38.39 9.43
C THR A 70 5.61 39.21 8.97
N ASP A 71 6.60 39.41 9.83
CA ASP A 71 7.83 40.17 9.60
C ASP A 71 9.02 39.29 9.18
N ARG A 72 8.78 38.02 8.85
CA ARG A 72 9.82 37.08 8.48
C ARG A 72 10.53 37.50 7.19
N THR A 73 11.86 37.42 7.21
CA THR A 73 12.70 37.73 6.05
C THR A 73 12.88 36.52 5.13
N ASP A 74 13.18 36.77 3.85
CA ASP A 74 13.45 35.70 2.87
C ASP A 74 14.67 34.84 3.27
N GLU A 75 15.66 35.44 3.94
CA GLU A 75 16.86 34.75 4.42
C GLU A 75 16.52 33.73 5.52
N GLU A 76 15.69 34.12 6.49
CA GLU A 76 15.19 33.22 7.54
C GLU A 76 14.33 32.10 6.95
N ILE A 77 13.53 32.39 5.91
CA ILE A 77 12.73 31.38 5.21
C ILE A 77 13.63 30.36 4.53
N LEU A 78 14.72 30.80 3.89
CA LEU A 78 15.65 29.90 3.22
C LEU A 78 16.41 29.03 4.23
N GLN A 79 16.86 29.60 5.35
CA GLN A 79 17.51 28.84 6.42
C GLN A 79 16.61 27.72 6.96
N ASP A 80 15.37 28.05 7.34
CA ASP A 80 14.37 27.07 7.80
C ASP A 80 14.13 25.94 6.79
N ARG A 81 13.99 26.29 5.50
CA ARG A 81 13.75 25.28 4.46
C ARG A 81 14.90 24.29 4.37
N TRP A 82 16.13 24.78 4.47
CA TRP A 82 17.30 23.92 4.42
C TRP A 82 17.46 23.07 5.67
N GLU A 83 17.12 23.58 6.85
CA GLU A 83 17.09 22.79 8.10
C GLU A 83 16.05 21.66 8.00
N ILE A 84 14.83 21.97 7.55
CA ILE A 84 13.78 20.97 7.33
C ILE A 84 14.20 19.95 6.26
N GLN A 85 14.80 20.42 5.16
CA GLN A 85 15.31 19.52 4.13
C GLN A 85 16.38 18.58 4.70
N CYS A 86 17.26 19.07 5.56
CA CYS A 86 18.27 18.23 6.17
C CYS A 86 17.67 17.13 7.06
N LEU A 87 16.66 17.46 7.86
CA LEU A 87 15.95 16.48 8.69
C LEU A 87 15.24 15.43 7.83
N LYS A 88 14.61 15.85 6.73
CA LYS A 88 13.97 14.94 5.77
C LYS A 88 14.98 14.00 5.13
N ASP A 89 16.08 14.54 4.63
CA ASP A 89 17.13 13.76 3.96
C ASP A 89 17.72 12.70 4.91
N LYS A 90 17.90 13.04 6.19
CA LYS A 90 18.34 12.08 7.22
C LYS A 90 17.36 10.91 7.40
N LEU A 91 16.07 11.23 7.53
CA LEU A 91 15.02 10.21 7.65
C LEU A 91 14.88 9.36 6.38
N GLU A 92 15.04 9.96 5.21
CA GLU A 92 15.01 9.23 3.94
C GLU A 92 16.22 8.30 3.79
N LEU A 93 17.40 8.71 4.24
CA LEU A 93 18.59 7.86 4.32
C LEU A 93 18.35 6.63 5.19
N GLU A 94 17.87 6.83 6.42
CA GLU A 94 17.54 5.74 7.35
C GLU A 94 16.49 4.80 6.75
N ARG A 95 15.43 5.36 6.14
CA ARG A 95 14.38 4.58 5.48
C ARG A 95 14.93 3.79 4.29
N ARG A 96 15.80 4.40 3.48
CA ARG A 96 16.44 3.74 2.34
C ARG A 96 17.28 2.57 2.83
N GLU A 97 18.12 2.76 3.85
CA GLU A 97 18.94 1.69 4.43
C GLU A 97 18.10 0.53 4.99
N ALA A 98 17.01 0.85 5.70
CA ALA A 98 16.06 -0.16 6.17
C ALA A 98 15.40 -0.92 5.00
N MET A 99 15.06 -0.24 3.92
CA MET A 99 14.48 -0.89 2.74
C MET A 99 15.51 -1.79 2.02
N LYS A 100 16.76 -1.35 1.93
CA LYS A 100 17.86 -2.16 1.38
C LYS A 100 18.07 -3.45 2.20
N SER A 101 18.05 -3.35 3.53
CA SER A 101 18.23 -4.53 4.40
C SER A 101 17.08 -5.52 4.23
N LEU A 102 15.82 -5.06 4.15
CA LEU A 102 14.66 -5.89 3.86
C LEU A 102 14.73 -6.52 2.46
N GLY A 103 15.21 -5.79 1.46
CA GLY A 103 15.40 -6.31 0.11
C GLY A 103 16.41 -7.45 0.06
N ARG A 104 17.55 -7.30 0.75
CA ARG A 104 18.55 -8.36 0.88
C ARG A 104 17.99 -9.60 1.59
N MET A 105 17.23 -9.40 2.67
CA MET A 105 16.60 -10.50 3.42
C MET A 105 15.54 -11.26 2.59
N SER A 106 14.82 -10.57 1.72
CA SER A 106 13.81 -11.16 0.82
C SER A 106 14.42 -11.80 -0.44
N GLY A 107 15.75 -11.74 -0.60
CA GLY A 107 16.46 -12.35 -1.73
C GLY A 107 16.51 -11.48 -3.00
N MET A 108 16.22 -10.17 -2.90
CA MET A 108 16.37 -9.23 -4.01
C MET A 108 17.82 -8.74 -4.14
N ASP A 109 18.29 -8.56 -5.39
CA ASP A 109 19.57 -7.91 -5.69
C ASP A 109 19.41 -6.38 -5.64
N VAL A 110 19.57 -5.84 -4.44
CA VAL A 110 19.44 -4.40 -4.17
C VAL A 110 20.53 -3.59 -4.89
N GLU A 111 21.72 -4.15 -5.03
CA GLU A 111 22.86 -3.45 -5.63
C GLU A 111 22.66 -3.29 -7.15
N GLN A 112 22.06 -4.29 -7.80
CA GLN A 112 21.65 -4.17 -9.21
C GLN A 112 20.60 -3.07 -9.39
N ILE A 113 19.57 -3.06 -8.55
CA ILE A 113 18.49 -2.07 -8.61
C ILE A 113 19.04 -0.65 -8.45
N GLU A 114 20.01 -0.45 -7.55
CA GLU A 114 20.64 0.86 -7.36
C GLU A 114 21.46 1.32 -8.57
N ARG A 115 22.23 0.42 -9.17
CA ARG A 115 22.99 0.75 -10.38
C ARG A 115 22.08 1.14 -11.55
N GLU A 116 20.99 0.40 -11.73
CA GLU A 116 19.99 0.72 -12.77
C GLU A 116 19.29 2.05 -12.48
N ALA A 117 18.95 2.32 -11.21
CA ALA A 117 18.34 3.58 -10.80
C ALA A 117 19.28 4.77 -11.01
N GLU A 118 20.57 4.63 -10.71
CA GLU A 118 21.58 5.67 -10.93
C GLU A 118 21.81 5.92 -12.41
N ALA A 119 21.94 4.87 -13.22
CA ALA A 119 22.05 4.99 -14.68
C ALA A 119 20.83 5.72 -15.28
N ALA A 120 19.62 5.39 -14.82
CA ALA A 120 18.40 6.06 -15.23
C ALA A 120 18.37 7.52 -14.78
N ARG A 121 18.87 7.85 -13.59
CA ARG A 121 18.95 9.22 -13.07
C ARG A 121 19.91 10.09 -13.90
N VAL A 122 21.09 9.56 -14.22
CA VAL A 122 22.07 10.22 -15.09
C VAL A 122 21.49 10.44 -16.49
N ALA A 123 20.79 9.44 -17.05
CA ALA A 123 20.14 9.56 -18.35
C ALA A 123 19.05 10.64 -18.39
N ARG A 124 18.40 10.93 -17.26
CA ARG A 124 17.42 12.03 -17.13
C ARG A 124 18.05 13.41 -16.92
N GLY A 125 19.37 13.48 -16.69
CA GLY A 125 20.08 14.74 -16.49
C GLY A 125 19.72 15.44 -15.17
N GLU A 126 19.33 14.67 -14.14
CA GLU A 126 19.06 15.23 -12.81
C GLU A 126 20.37 15.77 -12.21
N VAL A 127 20.39 17.06 -11.88
CA VAL A 127 21.54 17.74 -11.26
C VAL A 127 21.30 17.81 -9.75
N GLU A 128 22.28 17.36 -8.97
CA GLU A 128 22.26 17.49 -7.52
C GLU A 128 22.51 18.95 -7.13
N VAL A 129 21.59 19.55 -6.39
CA VAL A 129 21.67 20.96 -5.99
C VAL A 129 22.61 21.06 -4.80
N GLU A 130 23.68 21.86 -4.93
CA GLU A 130 24.63 22.08 -3.84
C GLU A 130 23.95 22.79 -2.66
N ARG A 131 24.11 22.20 -1.47
CA ARG A 131 23.56 22.70 -0.21
C ARG A 131 24.49 23.78 0.37
N PRO A 132 23.96 24.89 0.93
CA PRO A 132 24.80 25.92 1.53
C PRO A 132 25.58 25.40 2.74
N ALA A 133 26.82 25.88 2.90
CA ALA A 133 27.70 25.50 4.00
C ALA A 133 27.23 26.10 5.34
N GLY A 134 27.28 25.31 6.42
CA GLY A 134 26.98 25.77 7.78
C GLY A 134 25.56 25.47 8.31
N LEU A 135 24.78 24.64 7.62
CA LEU A 135 23.48 24.18 8.11
C LEU A 135 23.64 23.28 9.34
N GLN A 136 22.86 23.54 10.38
CA GLN A 136 22.78 22.65 11.53
C GLN A 136 21.86 21.48 11.20
N CYS A 137 22.49 20.32 11.05
CA CYS A 137 21.89 19.00 11.03
C CYS A 137 22.45 18.22 12.23
#